data_AF-A0A1S9TYP8-F1
#
_entry.id   AF-A0A1S9TYP8-F1
#
_cell.length_a   1.000
_cell.length_b   1.000
_cell.length_c   1.000
_cell.angle_alpha   90.00
_cell.angle_beta   90.00
_cell.angle_gamma   90.00
#
_symmetry.space_group_name_H-M   'P 1'
#
loop_
_entity.id
_entity.type
_entity.pdbx_description
1 polymer ?
#
loop_
_entity_poly.entity_id
_entity_poly.type
_entity_poly.pdbx_seq_one_letter_code
_entity_poly.pdbx_strand_id
1 'polypeptide(L)' 'MTNTKVGETKVEGTKTWNDNNATDRPKAIKVELLQNGKVIDTKEVSAASEWKYAFTDLAAYDAEGKAYKYEVKEQAVDG' A
#
# COMPACT_ATOMS: atom_id res chain seq x y z
N MET A 1 -16.44 -21.66 -19.96
CA MET A 1 -15.48 -21.06 -19.01
C MET A 1 -15.46 -19.57 -19.29
N THR A 2 -16.08 -18.75 -18.45
CA THR A 2 -16.12 -17.30 -18.64
C THR A 2 -14.79 -16.74 -18.15
N ASN A 3 -13.94 -16.26 -19.07
CA ASN A 3 -12.70 -15.60 -18.72
C ASN A 3 -13.04 -14.18 -18.24
N THR A 4 -13.33 -14.04 -16.96
CA THR A 4 -13.50 -12.72 -16.32
C THR A 4 -12.13 -12.09 -16.23
N LYS A 5 -11.78 -11.23 -17.18
CA LYS A 5 -10.62 -10.35 -17.10
C LYS A 5 -10.92 -9.30 -16.02
N VAL A 6 -10.77 -9.68 -14.76
CA VAL A 6 -10.65 -8.73 -13.66
C VAL A 6 -9.41 -7.92 -14.05
N GLY A 7 -9.58 -6.62 -14.36
CA GLY A 7 -8.41 -5.77 -14.57
C GLY A 7 -7.58 -5.83 -13.29
N GLU A 8 -6.36 -6.36 -13.34
CA GLU A 8 -5.48 -6.33 -12.19
C GLU A 8 -4.78 -4.99 -12.17
N THR A 9 -4.74 -4.36 -11.01
CA THR A 9 -3.98 -3.15 -10.75
C THR A 9 -2.90 -3.42 -9.71
N LYS A 10 -1.93 -2.52 -9.64
CA LYS A 10 -0.90 -2.51 -8.60
C LYS A 10 -0.81 -1.14 -7.96
N VAL A 11 -0.51 -1.14 -6.68
CA VAL A 11 -0.28 0.07 -5.89
C VAL A 11 1.11 -0.02 -5.30
N GLU A 12 2.02 0.80 -5.79
CA GLU A 12 3.41 0.83 -5.32
C GLU A 12 3.83 2.23 -4.92
N GLY A 13 4.79 2.31 -4.01
CA GLY A 13 5.31 3.57 -3.52
C GLY A 13 6.65 3.40 -2.82
N THR A 14 7.29 4.53 -2.57
CA THR A 14 8.54 4.62 -1.82
C THR A 14 8.37 5.68 -0.75
N LYS A 15 8.68 5.34 0.50
CA LYS A 15 8.70 6.31 1.59
C LYS A 15 10.00 7.10 1.51
N THR A 16 9.87 8.42 1.41
CA THR A 16 10.98 9.37 1.46
C THR A 16 10.89 10.18 2.75
N TRP A 17 12.01 10.29 3.45
CA TRP A 17 12.14 11.10 4.66
C TRP A 17 12.68 12.48 4.29
N ASN A 18 11.91 13.54 4.54
CA ASN A 18 12.35 14.93 4.39
C ASN A 18 12.63 15.55 5.77
N ASP A 19 13.52 14.91 6.52
CA ASP A 19 13.82 15.17 7.93
C ASP A 19 15.24 15.73 8.14
N ASN A 20 15.89 16.22 7.06
CA ASN A 20 17.30 16.61 7.06
C ASN A 20 18.25 15.47 7.50
N ASN A 21 17.92 14.24 7.13
CA ASN A 21 18.67 13.02 7.47
C ASN A 21 18.80 12.76 8.97
N ALA A 22 17.68 12.93 9.68
CA ALA A 22 17.56 12.62 11.09
C ALA A 22 17.95 11.15 11.38
N THR A 23 18.49 10.92 12.58
CA THR A 23 19.06 9.60 12.98
C THR A 23 18.11 8.76 13.83
N ASP A 24 17.04 9.37 14.33
CA ASP A 24 15.98 8.82 15.17
C ASP A 24 14.83 8.24 14.35
N ARG A 25 15.12 7.67 13.18
CA ARG A 25 14.10 7.05 12.34
C ARG A 25 13.60 5.75 12.97
N PRO A 26 12.30 5.47 12.87
CA PRO A 26 11.76 4.19 13.29
C PRO A 26 12.39 3.06 12.45
N LYS A 27 12.53 1.88 13.04
CA LYS A 27 13.10 0.72 12.35
C LYS A 27 12.23 0.25 11.18
N ALA A 28 10.92 0.45 11.28
CA ALA A 28 9.95 0.14 10.25
C ALA A 28 8.72 1.05 10.38
N ILE A 29 8.00 1.22 9.28
CA ILE A 29 6.65 1.81 9.22
C ILE A 29 5.65 0.75 8.78
N LYS A 30 4.37 0.97 9.11
CA LYS A 30 3.28 0.15 8.60
C LYS A 30 2.48 0.95 7.57
N VAL A 31 2.39 0.38 6.38
CA VAL A 31 1.66 0.93 5.25
C VAL A 31 0.41 0.09 5.03
N GLU A 32 -0.75 0.69 5.23
CA GLU A 32 -2.07 0.07 5.02
C GLU A 32 -2.57 0.38 3.61
N LEU A 33 -3.05 -0.66 2.92
CA LEU A 33 -3.81 -0.51 1.70
C LEU A 33 -5.30 -0.53 2.04
N LEU A 34 -5.99 0.54 1.65
CA LEU A 34 -7.43 0.68 1.78
C LEU A 34 -8.09 0.47 0.42
N GLN A 35 -9.12 -0.37 0.38
CA GLN A 35 -10.02 -0.55 -0.74
C GLN A 35 -11.39 0.01 -0.35
N ASN A 36 -11.88 1.01 -1.09
CA ASN A 36 -13.13 1.71 -0.79
C ASN A 36 -13.22 2.21 0.67
N GLY A 37 -12.08 2.67 1.23
CA GLY A 37 -11.99 3.16 2.59
C GLY A 37 -11.84 2.09 3.69
N LYS A 38 -11.79 0.80 3.33
CA LYS A 38 -11.56 -0.31 4.27
C LYS A 38 -10.15 -0.86 4.10
N VAL A 39 -9.42 -1.07 5.21
CA VAL A 39 -8.12 -1.74 5.18
C VAL A 39 -8.29 -3.18 4.68
N ILE A 40 -7.56 -3.54 3.63
CA ILE A 40 -7.55 -4.89 3.05
C ILE A 40 -6.20 -5.58 3.15
N ASP A 41 -5.12 -4.81 3.29
CA ASP A 41 -3.76 -5.34 3.45
C ASP A 41 -2.89 -4.35 4.26
N THR A 42 -1.82 -4.85 4.86
CA THR A 42 -0.86 -4.05 5.61
C THR A 42 0.54 -4.61 5.38
N LYS A 43 1.46 -3.73 4.98
CA LYS A 43 2.88 -4.07 4.81
C LYS A 43 3.75 -3.33 5.79
N GLU A 44 4.66 -4.06 6.39
CA GLU A 44 5.79 -3.48 7.12
C GLU A 44 6.89 -3.09 6.12
N VAL A 45 7.34 -1.85 6.20
CA VAL A 45 8.31 -1.24 5.30
C VAL A 45 9.46 -0.71 6.13
N SER A 46 10.69 -1.06 5.77
CA SER A 46 11.87 -0.72 6.58
C SER A 46 13.04 -0.31 5.69
N ALA A 47 14.14 0.09 6.31
CA ALA A 47 15.40 0.29 5.58
C ALA A 47 15.85 -0.96 4.81
N ALA A 48 15.54 -2.16 5.30
CA ALA A 48 15.88 -3.42 4.62
C ALA A 48 15.11 -3.63 3.32
N SER A 49 13.88 -3.09 3.21
CA SER A 49 13.09 -3.07 1.97
C SER A 49 13.35 -1.81 1.14
N GLU A 50 14.43 -1.07 1.42
CA GLU A 50 14.74 0.24 0.84
C GLU A 50 13.58 1.24 0.93
N TRP A 51 12.74 1.11 1.96
CA TRP A 51 11.54 1.92 2.14
C TRP A 51 10.51 1.81 0.99
N LYS A 52 10.60 0.75 0.18
CA LYS A 52 9.68 0.46 -0.94
C LYS A 52 8.58 -0.49 -0.50
N TYR A 53 7.39 -0.31 -1.09
CA TYR A 53 6.28 -1.24 -0.97
C TYR A 53 5.55 -1.37 -2.30
N ALA A 54 4.96 -2.54 -2.51
CA ALA A 54 4.10 -2.83 -3.64
C ALA A 54 2.99 -3.78 -3.22
N PHE A 55 1.75 -3.44 -3.56
CA PHE A 55 0.58 -4.29 -3.46
C PHE A 55 0.22 -4.72 -4.89
N THR A 56 0.32 -6.01 -5.17
CA THR A 56 0.04 -6.61 -6.47
C THR A 56 -1.29 -7.35 -6.45
N ASP A 57 -1.74 -7.78 -7.62
CA ASP A 57 -2.91 -8.68 -7.75
C ASP A 57 -4.20 -8.06 -7.18
N LEU A 58 -4.34 -6.74 -7.29
CA LEU A 58 -5.50 -6.02 -6.82
C LEU A 58 -6.58 -6.01 -7.89
N ALA A 59 -7.79 -6.47 -7.56
CA ALA A 59 -8.93 -6.36 -8.47
C ALA A 59 -9.24 -4.89 -8.79
N ALA A 60 -9.44 -4.52 -10.05
CA ALA A 60 -9.83 -3.16 -10.41
C ALA A 60 -11.33 -2.91 -10.22
N TYR A 61 -12.16 -3.96 -10.25
CA TYR A 61 -13.62 -3.85 -10.19
C TYR A 61 -14.22 -4.90 -9.24
N ASP A 62 -15.33 -4.57 -8.60
CA ASP A 62 -16.11 -5.50 -7.79
C ASP A 62 -16.99 -6.44 -8.64
N ALA A 63 -17.74 -7.33 -7.98
CA ALA A 63 -18.61 -8.30 -8.64
C ALA A 63 -19.75 -7.65 -9.45
N GLU A 64 -20.09 -6.39 -9.18
CA GLU A 64 -21.11 -5.62 -9.88
C GLU A 64 -20.51 -4.78 -11.03
N GLY A 65 -19.19 -4.82 -11.20
CA GLY A 65 -18.46 -4.08 -12.24
C GLY A 65 -18.11 -2.64 -11.86
N LYS A 66 -18.23 -2.26 -10.59
CA LYS A 66 -17.85 -0.93 -10.11
C LYS A 66 -16.37 -0.88 -9.74
N ALA A 67 -15.68 0.18 -10.14
CA ALA A 67 -14.25 0.33 -9.90
C ALA A 67 -13.93 0.47 -8.40
N TYR A 68 -12.94 -0.28 -7.93
CA TYR A 68 -12.38 -0.11 -6.59
C TYR A 68 -11.54 1.16 -6.50
N LYS A 69 -11.72 1.91 -5.42
CA LYS A 69 -10.82 3.00 -5.05
C LYS A 69 -9.75 2.46 -4.10
N TYR A 70 -8.50 2.55 -4.51
CA TYR A 70 -7.36 2.21 -3.66
C TYR A 70 -6.70 3.46 -3.09
N GLU A 71 -6.41 3.42 -1.79
CA GLU A 71 -5.69 4.48 -1.08
C GLU A 71 -4.65 3.83 -0.17
N VAL A 72 -3.53 4.52 0.03
CA VAL A 72 -2.49 4.08 0.94
C VAL A 72 -2.45 5.02 2.13
N LYS A 73 -2.38 4.45 3.34
CA LYS A 73 -2.18 5.21 4.58
C LYS A 73 -1.00 4.64 5.35
N GLU A 74 -0.22 5.52 5.93
CA GLU A 74 0.81 5.14 6.89
C GLU A 74 0.21 5.18 8.29
N GLN A 75 0.39 4.11 9.07
CA GLN A 75 0.10 4.19 10.50
C GLN A 75 1.13 5.10 11.16
N ALA A 76 0.66 5.94 12.08
CA ALA A 76 1.56 6.67 12.97
C ALA A 76 2.47 5.65 13.67
N VAL A 77 3.77 5.84 13.47
CA VAL A 77 4.79 5.14 14.22
C VAL A 77 5.18 6.02 15.38
N ASP A 78 5.08 5.50 16.60
CA ASP A 78 5.65 6.16 17.76
C ASP A 78 7.18 6.20 17.54
N GLY A 79 7.69 7.42 17.31
CA GLY A 79 9.12 7.73 17.20
C GLY A 79 9.70 8.11 18.55
#